data_AF-A0A2G6JN34-F1
#
_entry.id   AF-A0A2G6JN34-F1
#
_cell.length_a   1.000
_cell.length_b   1.000
_cell.length_c   1.000
_cell.angle_alpha   90.00
_cell.angle_beta   90.00
_cell.angle_gamma   90.00
#
_symmetry.space_group_name_H-M   'P 1'
#
loop_
_entity.id
_entity.type
_entity.pdbx_description
1 polymer ?
#
loop_
_entity_poly.entity_id
_entity_poly.type
_entity_poly.pdbx_seq_one_letter_code
_entity_poly.pdbx_strand_id
1 'polypeptide(L)'
;MTKPSHYMFGLIVLFGAGAALLGDEILPLKGQLPFEGQKELARKEELFAKRQRAMGRMIDEGRGDFRPGHAKRPSQASSLAERSSSEPIKEGGVRVAAWHMSGKVRIETGEESSLAQLPWPVALQLVPIGKGAHQQQGTVTAACQPSGEYELDGLLPGLYRLCALPKLETESEISALPITMDLDLPRIDPASVRPGQQKRWPQNLVLPQPRRLFGRIFQGNKPSAGVRVAVHETGIFRGRAVSDENGRFEIPGVGSGPWRFALADAEGHDMEVDKVNAKDDFAQRRVEASVVVAP
;
A
#
# COMPACT_ATOMS: atom_id res chain seq x y z
N MET A 1 -22.63 42.24 -5.80
CA MET A 1 -21.21 42.47 -5.50
C MET A 1 -20.51 41.13 -5.46
N THR A 2 -19.80 40.83 -6.53
CA THR A 2 -19.12 39.57 -6.82
C THR A 2 -17.66 39.63 -6.38
N LYS A 3 -17.15 38.55 -5.79
CA LYS A 3 -15.72 38.23 -5.76
C LYS A 3 -15.54 36.73 -5.99
N PRO A 4 -14.86 36.30 -7.05
CA PRO A 4 -14.35 34.94 -7.15
C PRO A 4 -12.87 34.90 -6.76
N SER A 5 -12.55 34.03 -5.80
CA SER A 5 -11.17 33.73 -5.41
C SER A 5 -10.55 32.76 -6.42
N HIS A 6 -9.58 33.23 -7.19
CA HIS A 6 -8.72 32.41 -8.03
C HIS A 6 -7.52 31.93 -7.21
N TYR A 7 -7.25 30.63 -7.20
CA TYR A 7 -5.92 30.10 -6.91
C TYR A 7 -5.47 29.28 -8.12
N MET A 8 -4.46 29.81 -8.82
CA MET A 8 -3.79 29.18 -9.95
C MET A 8 -2.30 29.17 -9.58
N PHE A 9 -1.74 27.99 -9.33
CA PHE A 9 -0.29 27.79 -9.29
C PHE A 9 0.07 26.91 -10.48
N GLY A 10 0.55 27.56 -11.55
CA GLY A 10 1.23 26.91 -12.65
C GLY A 10 2.73 27.18 -12.51
N LEU A 11 3.51 26.14 -12.27
CA LEU A 11 4.95 26.15 -12.47
C LEU A 11 5.21 25.39 -13.78
N ILE A 12 5.51 26.13 -14.85
CA ILE A 12 5.91 25.57 -16.14
C ILE A 12 7.43 25.78 -16.25
N VAL A 13 8.17 24.67 -16.34
CA VAL A 13 9.60 24.68 -16.70
C VAL A 13 9.67 24.40 -18.20
N LEU A 14 10.11 25.41 -18.96
CA LEU A 14 10.40 25.30 -20.39
C LEU A 14 11.90 25.02 -20.56
N PHE A 15 12.25 23.94 -21.25
CA PHE A 15 13.51 23.83 -21.98
C PHE A 15 13.21 23.45 -23.43
N GLY A 16 13.80 24.24 -24.34
CA GLY A 16 13.50 24.20 -25.76
C GLY A 16 14.51 23.42 -26.61
N ALA A 17 13.96 22.99 -27.75
CA ALA A 17 14.48 23.06 -29.12
C ALA A 17 15.64 22.16 -29.61
N GLY A 18 15.34 21.44 -30.69
CA GLY A 18 16.25 20.91 -31.72
C GLY A 18 15.64 19.69 -32.43
N ALA A 19 14.88 19.84 -33.54
CA ALA A 19 15.31 19.73 -34.96
C ALA A 19 15.75 18.29 -35.38
N ALA A 20 15.42 17.68 -36.53
CA ALA A 20 14.56 17.95 -37.68
C ALA A 20 14.41 16.65 -38.53
N LEU A 21 13.29 16.54 -39.25
CA LEU A 21 13.04 16.02 -40.62
C LEU A 21 13.69 14.72 -41.20
N LEU A 22 12.81 14.01 -41.95
CA LEU A 22 13.00 13.01 -43.04
C LEU A 22 13.42 11.60 -42.59
N GLY A 23 12.98 10.47 -43.16
CA GLY A 23 12.21 10.14 -44.37
C GLY A 23 12.63 8.73 -44.81
N ASP A 24 11.65 7.87 -45.11
CA ASP A 24 11.66 6.64 -45.93
C ASP A 24 12.53 5.39 -45.60
N GLU A 25 11.88 4.25 -45.88
CA GLU A 25 12.36 2.90 -46.20
C GLU A 25 13.25 2.15 -45.20
N ILE A 26 12.63 1.23 -44.44
CA ILE A 26 13.33 0.16 -43.72
C ILE A 26 13.21 -1.14 -44.53
N LEU A 27 14.30 -1.48 -45.24
CA LEU A 27 14.58 -2.83 -45.71
C LEU A 27 15.05 -3.72 -44.53
N PRO A 28 14.76 -5.03 -44.52
CA PRO A 28 15.23 -5.92 -43.47
C PRO A 28 16.70 -6.30 -43.69
N LEU A 29 17.62 -5.62 -42.99
CA LEU A 29 19.00 -6.05 -42.88
C LEU A 29 19.11 -7.23 -41.90
N LYS A 30 19.28 -8.45 -42.44
CA LYS A 30 19.85 -9.59 -41.71
C LYS A 30 21.33 -9.30 -41.41
N GLY A 31 21.60 -8.51 -40.38
CA GLY A 31 22.95 -8.31 -39.85
C GLY A 31 23.36 -9.48 -38.98
N GLN A 32 24.35 -10.27 -39.43
CA GLN A 32 25.10 -11.14 -38.54
C GLN A 32 25.78 -10.28 -37.47
N LEU A 33 25.51 -10.57 -36.19
CA LEU A 33 26.21 -9.93 -35.08
C LEU A 33 27.73 -10.13 -35.23
N PRO A 34 28.56 -9.09 -34.99
CA PRO A 34 30.00 -9.22 -35.04
C PRO A 34 30.47 -10.32 -34.08
N PHE A 35 31.52 -11.03 -34.49
CA PHE A 35 32.01 -12.27 -33.87
C PHE A 35 32.32 -12.15 -32.36
N GLU A 36 32.57 -10.94 -31.85
CA GLU A 36 32.73 -10.68 -30.41
C GLU A 36 31.41 -10.71 -29.63
N GLY A 37 30.30 -10.24 -30.21
CA GLY A 37 29.00 -10.23 -29.54
C GLY A 37 28.44 -11.64 -29.29
N GLN A 38 28.77 -12.59 -30.18
CA GLN A 38 28.36 -14.00 -30.02
C GLN A 38 29.12 -14.69 -28.87
N LYS A 39 30.38 -14.33 -28.63
CA LYS A 39 31.16 -14.87 -27.50
C LYS A 39 30.65 -14.35 -26.17
N GLU A 40 30.25 -13.09 -26.09
CA GLU A 40 29.69 -12.52 -24.87
C GLU A 40 28.31 -13.09 -24.53
N LEU A 41 27.47 -13.33 -25.55
CA LEU A 41 26.17 -13.97 -25.39
C LEU A 41 26.30 -15.41 -24.88
N ALA A 42 27.19 -16.21 -25.50
CA ALA A 42 27.46 -17.59 -25.05
C ALA A 42 27.98 -17.63 -23.60
N ARG A 43 28.81 -16.66 -23.20
CA ARG A 43 29.32 -16.56 -21.82
C ARG A 43 28.22 -16.21 -20.81
N LYS A 44 27.25 -15.38 -21.20
CA LYS A 44 26.08 -15.04 -20.36
C LYS A 44 25.12 -16.21 -20.21
N GLU A 45 24.87 -16.97 -21.28
CA GLU A 45 24.04 -18.18 -21.25
C GLU A 45 24.67 -19.28 -20.39
N GLU A 46 25.98 -19.48 -20.47
CA GLU A 46 26.68 -20.45 -19.62
C GLU A 46 26.60 -20.06 -18.12
N LEU A 47 26.75 -18.77 -17.80
CA LEU A 47 26.63 -18.27 -16.44
C LEU A 47 25.22 -18.48 -15.88
N PHE A 48 24.20 -18.27 -16.72
CA PHE A 48 22.79 -18.48 -16.36
C PHE A 48 22.48 -19.96 -16.11
N ALA A 49 22.94 -20.85 -16.98
CA ALA A 49 22.79 -22.30 -16.81
C ALA A 49 23.50 -22.82 -15.54
N LYS A 50 24.68 -22.28 -15.22
CA LYS A 50 25.43 -22.63 -14.01
C LYS A 50 24.69 -22.20 -12.74
N ARG A 51 24.04 -21.03 -12.78
CA ARG A 51 23.23 -20.50 -11.67
C ARG A 51 21.94 -21.30 -11.45
N GLN A 52 21.28 -21.75 -12.52
CA GLN A 52 20.11 -22.64 -12.39
C GLN A 52 20.48 -24.02 -11.82
N ARG A 53 21.61 -24.61 -12.24
CA ARG A 53 22.10 -25.89 -11.66
C ARG A 53 22.50 -25.79 -10.19
N ALA A 54 22.91 -24.61 -9.73
CA ALA A 54 23.21 -24.36 -8.31
C ALA A 54 21.93 -24.24 -7.47
N MET A 55 20.88 -23.60 -8.00
CA MET A 55 19.59 -23.51 -7.30
C MET A 55 18.86 -24.86 -7.23
N GLY A 56 18.93 -25.69 -8.29
CA GLY A 56 18.33 -27.03 -8.26
C GLY A 56 18.91 -27.93 -7.16
N ARG A 57 20.21 -27.81 -6.85
CA ARG A 57 20.86 -28.60 -5.80
C ARG A 57 20.48 -28.19 -4.38
N MET A 58 20.12 -26.92 -4.14
CA MET A 58 19.64 -26.50 -2.82
C MET A 58 18.23 -27.03 -2.48
N ILE A 59 17.46 -27.46 -3.48
CA ILE A 59 16.09 -27.96 -3.25
C ILE A 59 16.11 -29.46 -2.86
N ASP A 60 17.09 -30.23 -3.31
CA ASP A 60 17.17 -31.67 -3.01
C ASP A 60 17.85 -32.00 -1.68
N GLU A 61 18.70 -31.12 -1.12
CA GLU A 61 19.37 -31.36 0.17
C GLU A 61 18.48 -31.10 1.40
N GLY A 62 17.22 -30.68 1.21
CA GLY A 62 16.25 -30.42 2.28
C GLY A 62 15.25 -31.55 2.57
N ARG A 63 15.25 -32.64 1.79
CA ARG A 63 14.33 -33.79 2.01
C ARG A 63 14.97 -34.83 2.92
N GLY A 64 15.01 -34.50 4.21
CA GLY A 64 15.21 -35.50 5.27
C GLY A 64 14.05 -36.49 5.32
N ASP A 65 14.38 -37.77 5.45
CA ASP A 65 13.49 -38.91 5.55
C ASP A 65 12.41 -38.76 6.64
N PHE A 66 11.18 -38.42 6.24
CA PHE A 66 10.01 -38.53 7.10
C PHE A 66 9.38 -39.92 6.95
N ARG A 67 9.64 -40.80 7.92
CA ARG A 67 8.87 -42.04 8.11
C ARG A 67 7.47 -41.70 8.65
N PRO A 68 6.38 -42.27 8.09
CA PRO A 68 5.04 -42.07 8.62
C PRO A 68 4.79 -43.04 9.79
N GLY A 69 4.67 -42.51 11.00
CA GLY A 69 4.37 -43.30 12.20
C GLY A 69 3.59 -42.51 13.24
N HIS A 70 2.33 -42.92 13.44
CA HIS A 70 1.44 -42.60 14.57
C HIS A 70 0.91 -41.16 14.70
N ALA A 71 -0.26 -40.94 14.08
CA ALA A 71 -1.16 -39.85 14.38
C ALA A 71 -1.76 -39.98 15.80
N LYS A 72 -1.41 -39.06 16.70
CA LYS A 72 -2.26 -38.68 17.84
C LYS A 72 -2.91 -37.33 17.53
N ARG A 73 -4.24 -37.30 17.51
CA ARG A 73 -5.05 -36.08 17.41
C ARG A 73 -4.70 -35.10 18.54
N PRO A 74 -4.48 -33.80 18.25
CA PRO A 74 -4.74 -32.74 19.20
C PRO A 74 -6.11 -32.11 18.91
N SER A 75 -6.95 -32.13 19.94
CA SER A 75 -8.12 -31.29 20.06
C SER A 75 -7.71 -29.91 20.56
N GLN A 76 -8.50 -28.89 20.20
CA GLN A 76 -8.48 -27.52 20.72
C GLN A 76 -7.31 -26.62 20.27
N ALA A 77 -7.55 -25.88 19.18
CA ALA A 77 -6.84 -24.64 18.87
C ALA A 77 -7.41 -23.51 19.75
N SER A 78 -6.76 -23.25 20.89
CA SER A 78 -6.88 -22.00 21.64
C SER A 78 -5.75 -21.04 21.24
N SER A 79 -6.13 -19.84 20.82
CA SER A 79 -5.38 -18.57 20.87
C SER A 79 -3.85 -18.66 21.01
N LEU A 80 -3.13 -18.60 19.89
CA LEU A 80 -1.78 -18.03 19.87
C LEU A 80 -1.91 -16.50 20.00
N ALA A 81 -2.15 -16.03 21.22
CA ALA A 81 -1.60 -14.75 21.64
C ALA A 81 -0.16 -15.06 22.04
N GLU A 82 0.79 -14.79 21.13
CA GLU A 82 2.21 -14.80 21.48
C GLU A 82 2.39 -13.93 22.72
N ARG A 83 2.84 -14.54 23.82
CA ARG A 83 3.20 -13.84 25.04
C ARG A 83 4.39 -12.94 24.73
N SER A 84 4.10 -11.73 24.29
CA SER A 84 5.03 -10.61 24.28
C SER A 84 5.36 -10.29 25.74
N SER A 85 6.40 -10.95 26.23
CA SER A 85 7.13 -10.55 27.43
C SER A 85 7.72 -9.17 27.16
N SER A 86 6.93 -8.13 27.43
CA SER A 86 7.33 -6.74 27.26
C SER A 86 8.33 -6.35 28.33
N GLU A 87 9.60 -6.72 28.13
CA GLU A 87 10.68 -6.03 28.83
C GLU A 87 10.57 -4.53 28.50
N PRO A 88 10.64 -3.64 29.50
CA PRO A 88 10.45 -2.21 29.28
C PRO A 88 11.56 -1.68 28.37
N ILE A 89 11.16 -1.12 27.23
CA ILE A 89 12.07 -0.47 26.28
C ILE A 89 12.72 0.72 26.99
N LYS A 90 14.06 0.77 26.96
CA LYS A 90 14.84 1.85 27.54
C LYS A 90 15.22 2.85 26.46
N GLU A 91 14.71 4.07 26.53
CA GLU A 91 15.20 5.20 25.73
C GLU A 91 16.18 6.01 26.58
N GLY A 92 17.46 6.05 26.20
CA GLY A 92 18.49 6.73 26.98
C GLY A 92 18.65 6.19 28.43
N GLY A 93 18.28 4.93 28.68
CA GLY A 93 18.29 4.32 30.01
C GLY A 93 17.02 4.55 30.84
N VAL A 94 16.08 5.37 30.37
CA VAL A 94 14.79 5.63 31.03
C VAL A 94 13.76 4.64 30.52
N ARG A 95 13.01 4.01 31.44
CA ARG A 95 11.88 3.14 31.09
C ARG A 95 10.76 4.01 30.53
N VAL A 96 10.40 3.80 29.26
CA VAL A 96 9.27 4.49 28.65
C VAL A 96 8.00 3.74 28.98
N ALA A 97 7.02 4.42 29.55
CA ALA A 97 5.70 3.84 29.77
C ALA A 97 5.01 3.59 28.43
N ALA A 98 4.33 2.45 28.31
CA ALA A 98 3.59 2.09 27.11
C ALA A 98 2.08 2.33 27.28
N TRP A 99 1.44 2.69 26.17
CA TRP A 99 0.01 2.81 26.03
C TRP A 99 -0.62 1.45 25.69
N HIS A 100 -1.76 1.19 26.31
CA HIS A 100 -2.76 0.22 25.87
C HIS A 100 -3.89 1.02 25.21
N MET A 101 -4.06 0.88 23.90
CA MET A 101 -5.13 1.52 23.14
C MET A 101 -6.24 0.53 22.88
N SER A 102 -7.48 0.89 23.20
CA SER A 102 -8.64 0.05 22.93
C SER A 102 -9.86 0.91 22.60
N GLY A 103 -10.82 0.32 21.91
CA GLY A 103 -12.06 1.01 21.57
C GLY A 103 -12.83 0.31 20.48
N LYS A 104 -13.72 1.06 19.81
CA LYS A 104 -14.51 0.55 18.68
C LYS A 104 -14.15 1.25 17.39
N VAL A 105 -14.02 0.46 16.34
CA VAL A 105 -13.92 0.92 14.96
C VAL A 105 -15.32 0.96 14.34
N ARG A 106 -15.64 2.08 13.68
CA ARG A 106 -16.86 2.27 12.89
C ARG A 106 -16.49 2.84 11.53
N ILE A 107 -17.38 2.74 10.55
CA ILE A 107 -17.23 3.42 9.26
C ILE A 107 -18.06 4.69 9.30
N GLU A 108 -17.58 5.75 8.66
CA GLU A 108 -18.31 6.99 8.42
C GLU A 108 -19.47 6.78 7.42
N THR A 109 -20.44 5.98 7.79
CA THR A 109 -21.77 5.98 7.20
C THR A 109 -22.62 6.88 8.08
N GLY A 110 -23.47 7.73 7.50
CA GLY A 110 -24.35 8.63 8.27
C GLY A 110 -25.35 7.94 9.21
N GLU A 111 -25.30 6.61 9.34
CA GLU A 111 -26.04 5.76 10.28
C GLU A 111 -25.05 4.79 10.95
N GLU A 112 -25.38 4.24 12.12
CA GLU A 112 -24.52 3.30 12.87
C GLU A 112 -24.18 2.02 12.10
N SER A 113 -23.31 2.09 11.09
CA SER A 113 -22.81 0.90 10.42
C SER A 113 -21.73 0.28 11.27
N SER A 114 -22.09 -0.87 11.82
CA SER A 114 -21.16 -1.84 12.37
C SER A 114 -20.17 -2.32 11.31
N LEU A 115 -18.93 -2.63 11.71
CA LEU A 115 -17.97 -3.36 10.85
C LEU A 115 -18.53 -4.70 10.35
N ALA A 116 -19.56 -5.26 11.00
CA ALA A 116 -20.27 -6.44 10.52
C ALA A 116 -20.88 -6.29 9.12
N GLN A 117 -21.06 -5.06 8.62
CA GLN A 117 -21.53 -4.82 7.24
C GLN A 117 -20.41 -4.95 6.20
N LEU A 118 -19.14 -4.94 6.62
CA LEU A 118 -18.05 -5.24 5.70
C LEU A 118 -18.05 -6.73 5.40
N PRO A 119 -17.84 -7.13 4.13
CA PRO A 119 -17.78 -8.54 3.77
C PRO A 119 -16.49 -9.23 4.26
N TRP A 120 -15.61 -8.52 4.96
CA TRP A 120 -14.30 -9.01 5.40
C TRP A 120 -13.98 -8.56 6.84
N PRO A 121 -13.22 -9.38 7.61
CA PRO A 121 -12.73 -8.99 8.93
C PRO A 121 -11.72 -7.85 8.79
N VAL A 122 -11.76 -6.85 9.68
CA VAL A 122 -10.81 -5.73 9.65
C VAL A 122 -9.63 -6.02 10.58
N ALA A 123 -8.41 -5.80 10.11
CA ALA A 123 -7.22 -5.72 10.94
C ALA A 123 -6.73 -4.27 11.00
N LEU A 124 -6.30 -3.82 12.16
CA LEU A 124 -5.61 -2.55 12.34
C LEU A 124 -4.11 -2.77 12.32
N GLN A 125 -3.40 -1.88 11.64
CA GLN A 125 -1.95 -1.85 11.59
C GLN A 125 -1.49 -0.43 11.92
N LEU A 126 -0.72 -0.27 13.00
CA LEU A 126 -0.09 0.99 13.37
C LEU A 126 1.36 0.98 12.88
N VAL A 127 1.65 1.84 11.91
CA VAL A 127 2.99 2.06 11.37
C VAL A 127 3.56 3.31 12.01
N PRO A 128 4.65 3.24 12.80
CA PRO A 128 5.23 4.43 13.39
C PRO A 128 5.76 5.36 12.29
N ILE A 129 5.49 6.66 12.38
CA ILE A 129 5.98 7.68 11.44
C ILE A 129 6.72 8.82 12.17
N GLY A 130 7.61 9.53 11.48
CA GLY A 130 8.41 10.61 12.08
C GLY A 130 9.66 10.12 12.83
N LYS A 131 10.05 10.83 13.89
CA LYS A 131 11.25 10.54 14.70
C LYS A 131 10.87 10.32 16.16
N GLY A 132 11.48 9.34 16.83
CA GLY A 132 11.26 9.03 18.26
C GLY A 132 11.47 7.54 18.57
N ALA A 133 11.41 7.15 19.84
CA ALA A 133 11.55 5.74 20.24
C ALA A 133 10.49 4.82 19.63
N HIS A 134 9.29 5.33 19.33
CA HIS A 134 8.24 4.56 18.67
C HIS A 134 8.67 3.99 17.30
N GLN A 135 9.65 4.59 16.63
CA GLN A 135 10.20 4.05 15.38
C GLN A 135 10.90 2.68 15.57
N GLN A 136 11.48 2.44 16.75
CA GLN A 136 12.17 1.18 17.05
C GLN A 136 11.19 0.05 17.37
N GLN A 137 9.95 0.38 17.71
CA GLN A 137 8.91 -0.62 17.99
C GLN A 137 8.50 -1.39 16.73
N GLY A 138 8.68 -0.78 15.55
CA GLY A 138 8.16 -1.33 14.30
C GLY A 138 6.63 -1.29 14.26
N THR A 139 6.08 -2.04 13.32
CA THR A 139 4.64 -2.06 13.05
C THR A 139 3.89 -2.94 14.06
N VAL A 140 2.81 -2.40 14.64
CA VAL A 140 1.95 -3.13 15.58
C VAL A 140 0.62 -3.46 14.92
N THR A 141 0.11 -4.67 15.10
CA THR A 141 -1.15 -5.11 14.49
C THR A 141 -2.16 -5.58 15.54
N ALA A 142 -3.45 -5.41 15.22
CA ALA A 142 -4.55 -5.98 16.00
C ALA A 142 -5.68 -6.42 15.07
N ALA A 143 -6.36 -7.51 15.41
CA ALA A 143 -7.58 -7.91 14.73
C ALA A 143 -8.77 -7.18 15.38
N CYS A 144 -9.68 -6.65 14.56
CA CYS A 144 -10.96 -6.17 15.04
C CYS A 144 -11.93 -7.34 15.20
N GLN A 145 -12.71 -7.32 16.27
CA GLN A 145 -13.86 -8.21 16.44
C GLN A 145 -14.99 -7.80 15.47
N PRO A 146 -15.95 -8.70 15.16
CA PRO A 146 -17.13 -8.34 14.36
C PRO A 146 -17.98 -7.20 14.96
N SER A 147 -17.92 -7.01 16.28
CA SER A 147 -18.51 -5.88 17.01
C SER A 147 -17.81 -4.53 16.77
N GLY A 148 -16.66 -4.58 16.08
CA GLY A 148 -15.74 -3.47 15.86
C GLY A 148 -14.76 -3.21 16.99
N GLU A 149 -14.79 -4.00 18.06
CA GLU A 149 -13.87 -3.84 19.19
C GLU A 149 -12.44 -4.24 18.81
N TYR A 150 -11.45 -3.49 19.32
CA TYR A 150 -10.03 -3.73 19.10
C TYR A 150 -9.22 -3.41 20.36
N GLU A 151 -8.06 -4.05 20.48
CA GLU A 151 -7.08 -3.80 21.55
C GLU A 151 -5.66 -3.85 20.97
N LEU A 152 -4.83 -2.88 21.35
CA LEU A 152 -3.44 -2.72 20.94
C LEU A 152 -2.59 -2.42 22.17
N ASP A 153 -1.59 -3.25 22.41
CA ASP A 153 -0.72 -3.17 23.58
C ASP A 153 0.66 -2.63 23.27
N GLY A 154 1.30 -2.07 24.30
CA GLY A 154 2.72 -1.77 24.27
C GLY A 154 3.10 -0.56 23.41
N LEU A 155 2.15 0.30 23.02
CA LEU A 155 2.41 1.41 22.10
C LEU A 155 3.25 2.49 22.78
N LEU A 156 4.38 2.85 22.19
CA LEU A 156 5.19 3.98 22.68
C LEU A 156 4.56 5.32 22.29
N PRO A 157 4.78 6.41 23.06
CA PRO A 157 4.36 7.73 22.63
C PRO A 157 4.99 8.16 21.31
N GLY A 158 4.23 8.84 20.46
CA GLY A 158 4.70 9.29 19.15
C GLY A 158 3.62 9.29 18.08
N LEU A 159 4.00 9.63 16.85
CA LEU A 159 3.10 9.69 15.71
C LEU A 159 3.05 8.34 15.00
N TYR A 160 1.84 7.83 14.76
CA TYR A 160 1.59 6.59 14.04
C TYR A 160 0.65 6.84 12.88
N ARG A 161 0.80 6.05 11.83
CA ARG A 161 -0.20 5.89 10.79
C ARG A 161 -0.98 4.61 11.04
N LEU A 162 -2.25 4.75 11.35
CA LEU A 162 -3.20 3.64 11.38
C LEU A 162 -3.58 3.27 9.95
N CYS A 163 -3.51 1.98 9.64
CA CYS A 163 -3.98 1.35 8.42
C CYS A 163 -5.02 0.29 8.79
N ALA A 164 -6.26 0.42 8.32
CA ALA A 164 -7.30 -0.61 8.48
C ALA A 164 -7.32 -1.50 7.25
N LEU A 165 -6.74 -2.69 7.38
CA LEU A 165 -6.57 -3.67 6.32
C LEU A 165 -7.73 -4.68 6.32
N PRO A 166 -8.14 -5.22 5.17
CA PRO A 166 -8.85 -6.49 5.15
C PRO A 166 -7.96 -7.57 5.75
N LYS A 167 -8.53 -8.43 6.59
CA LYS A 167 -7.86 -9.64 7.06
C LYS A 167 -7.74 -10.57 5.85
N LEU A 168 -6.59 -10.53 5.20
CA LEU A 168 -6.25 -11.40 4.08
C LEU A 168 -6.19 -12.83 4.60
N GLU A 169 -7.24 -13.61 4.37
CA GLU A 169 -7.17 -15.07 4.55
C GLU A 169 -6.58 -15.76 3.31
N THR A 170 -6.50 -15.04 2.18
CA THR A 170 -5.92 -15.49 0.91
C THR A 170 -5.19 -14.34 0.20
N GLU A 171 -3.97 -14.58 -0.27
CA GLU A 171 -3.13 -13.60 -0.99
C GLU A 171 -3.74 -13.10 -2.32
N SER A 172 -4.84 -13.69 -2.79
CA SER A 172 -5.43 -13.41 -4.09
C SER A 172 -6.47 -12.27 -4.11
N GLU A 173 -6.90 -11.77 -2.95
CA GLU A 173 -7.99 -10.77 -2.84
C GLU A 173 -7.52 -9.40 -2.30
N ILE A 174 -6.34 -8.94 -2.72
CA ILE A 174 -5.73 -7.66 -2.31
C ILE A 174 -6.42 -6.44 -2.98
N SER A 175 -7.75 -6.41 -3.03
CA SER A 175 -8.51 -5.31 -3.65
C SER A 175 -9.15 -4.36 -2.64
N ALA A 176 -9.26 -4.75 -1.36
CA ALA A 176 -9.69 -3.84 -0.31
C ALA A 176 -8.48 -3.11 0.28
N LEU A 177 -8.46 -1.79 0.10
CA LEU A 177 -7.29 -0.96 0.34
C LEU A 177 -7.28 -0.45 1.77
N PRO A 178 -6.09 -0.30 2.39
CA PRO A 178 -6.01 0.07 3.79
C PRO A 178 -6.59 1.48 4.01
N ILE A 179 -7.62 1.64 4.82
CA ILE A 179 -8.05 3.00 5.20
C ILE A 179 -6.99 3.58 6.14
N THR A 180 -6.53 4.82 5.91
CA THR A 180 -5.43 5.39 6.69
C THR A 180 -5.75 6.68 7.42
N MET A 181 -5.29 6.81 8.67
CA MET A 181 -5.33 8.05 9.45
C MET A 181 -4.08 8.16 10.31
N ASP A 182 -3.67 9.38 10.64
CA ASP A 182 -2.54 9.62 11.53
C ASP A 182 -3.04 9.80 12.98
N LEU A 183 -2.39 9.12 13.93
CA LEU A 183 -2.68 9.13 15.36
C LEU A 183 -1.46 9.66 16.10
N ASP A 184 -1.64 10.71 16.91
CA ASP A 184 -0.60 11.23 17.79
C ASP A 184 -0.82 10.70 19.21
N LEU A 185 0.04 9.75 19.64
CA LEU A 185 0.00 9.20 20.98
C LEU A 185 0.73 10.15 21.93
N PRO A 186 0.02 10.75 22.90
CA PRO A 186 0.61 11.76 23.75
C PRO A 186 1.74 11.19 24.61
N ARG A 187 2.72 12.03 24.92
CA ARG A 187 3.78 11.68 25.86
C ARG A 187 3.18 11.33 27.22
N ILE A 188 3.65 10.23 27.78
CA ILE A 188 3.32 9.85 29.15
C ILE A 188 4.35 10.47 30.07
N ASP A 189 3.90 11.23 31.07
CA ASP A 189 4.77 11.64 32.17
C ASP A 189 5.23 10.38 32.94
N PRO A 190 6.53 10.05 32.96
CA PRO A 190 7.05 8.88 33.66
C PRO A 190 6.71 8.88 35.15
N ALA A 191 6.58 10.05 35.78
CA ALA A 191 6.20 10.15 37.19
C ALA A 191 4.75 9.72 37.44
N SER A 192 3.90 9.74 36.41
CA SER A 192 2.48 9.38 36.50
C SER A 192 2.20 7.88 36.34
N VAL A 193 3.21 7.06 36.06
CA VAL A 193 3.05 5.63 35.79
C VAL A 193 3.81 4.79 36.80
N ARG A 194 3.09 3.94 37.53
CA ARG A 194 3.72 2.97 38.43
C ARG A 194 4.44 1.90 37.59
N PRO A 195 5.58 1.36 38.05
CA PRO A 195 6.22 0.22 37.39
C PRO A 195 5.23 -0.92 37.13
N GLY A 196 5.14 -1.38 35.88
CA GLY A 196 4.20 -2.44 35.46
C GLY A 196 2.77 -1.97 35.17
N GLN A 197 2.45 -0.69 35.34
CA GLN A 197 1.16 -0.13 34.96
C GLN A 197 1.19 0.36 33.50
N GLN A 198 0.26 -0.10 32.67
CA GLN A 198 0.01 0.48 31.36
C GLN A 198 -1.01 1.61 31.48
N LYS A 199 -0.81 2.71 30.73
CA LYS A 199 -1.86 3.73 30.60
C LYS A 199 -2.84 3.28 29.54
N ARG A 200 -4.14 3.38 29.87
CA ARG A 200 -5.22 3.12 28.92
C ARG A 200 -5.53 4.38 28.12
N TRP A 201 -5.63 4.23 26.80
CA TRP A 201 -6.10 5.27 25.90
C TRP A 201 -7.34 4.76 25.15
N PRO A 202 -8.55 5.04 25.66
CA PRO A 202 -9.77 4.66 24.98
C PRO A 202 -9.94 5.55 23.74
N GLN A 203 -9.91 4.93 22.56
CA GLN A 203 -10.03 5.65 21.29
C GLN A 203 -11.06 4.95 20.41
N ASN A 204 -12.15 5.65 20.10
CA ASN A 204 -13.05 5.18 19.05
C ASN A 204 -12.53 5.68 17.71
N LEU A 205 -12.47 4.78 16.73
CA LEU A 205 -11.95 5.07 15.40
C LEU A 205 -13.13 5.12 14.43
N VAL A 206 -13.24 6.22 13.70
CA VAL A 206 -14.20 6.35 12.60
C VAL A 206 -13.39 6.33 11.32
N LEU A 207 -13.43 5.19 10.63
CA LEU A 207 -12.78 5.02 9.34
C LEU A 207 -13.60 5.75 8.28
N PRO A 208 -12.99 6.59 7.42
CA PRO A 208 -13.70 7.16 6.29
C PRO A 208 -14.29 6.06 5.42
N GLN A 209 -15.47 6.31 4.87
CA GLN A 209 -16.11 5.34 4.02
C GLN A 209 -15.30 5.14 2.72
N PRO A 210 -14.95 3.89 2.36
CA PRO A 210 -14.24 3.62 1.11
C PRO A 210 -15.08 4.07 -0.09
N ARG A 211 -14.44 4.71 -1.07
CA ARG A 211 -15.07 5.21 -2.30
C ARG A 211 -14.59 4.42 -3.52
N ARG A 212 -15.30 4.59 -4.64
CA ARG A 212 -14.86 4.09 -5.94
C ARG A 212 -14.26 5.24 -6.73
N LEU A 213 -13.02 5.07 -7.17
CA LEU A 213 -12.36 5.98 -8.10
C LEU A 213 -12.64 5.49 -9.50
N PHE A 214 -13.30 6.33 -10.29
CA PHE A 214 -13.46 6.14 -11.71
C PHE A 214 -12.57 7.14 -12.42
N GLY A 215 -11.99 6.73 -13.53
CA GLY A 215 -11.28 7.70 -14.34
C GLY A 215 -11.23 7.35 -15.80
N ARG A 216 -10.66 8.27 -16.56
CA ARG A 216 -10.34 8.12 -17.96
C ARG A 216 -8.92 8.56 -18.24
N ILE A 217 -8.25 7.82 -19.10
CA ILE A 217 -6.88 8.08 -19.54
C ILE A 217 -6.91 8.49 -21.01
N PHE A 218 -6.18 9.56 -21.32
CA PHE A 218 -6.03 10.06 -22.68
C PHE A 218 -4.54 10.19 -23.04
N GLN A 219 -4.20 9.83 -24.28
CA GLN A 219 -2.93 10.19 -24.91
C GLN A 219 -3.23 11.24 -25.98
N GLY A 220 -2.88 12.49 -25.70
CA GLY A 220 -3.43 13.64 -26.43
C GLY A 220 -4.95 13.73 -26.29
N ASN A 221 -5.68 13.72 -27.41
CA ASN A 221 -7.15 13.79 -27.45
C ASN A 221 -7.85 12.42 -27.63
N LYS A 222 -7.10 11.32 -27.61
CA LYS A 222 -7.65 9.97 -27.81
C LYS A 222 -7.65 9.20 -26.49
N PRO A 223 -8.73 8.47 -26.15
CA PRO A 223 -8.70 7.54 -25.03
C PRO A 223 -7.60 6.50 -25.21
N SER A 224 -6.93 6.12 -24.12
CA SER A 224 -5.84 5.13 -24.14
C SER A 224 -6.22 3.87 -23.38
N ALA A 225 -6.24 2.73 -24.08
CA ALA A 225 -6.63 1.42 -23.57
C ALA A 225 -5.42 0.60 -23.13
N GLY A 226 -5.61 -0.34 -22.20
CA GLY A 226 -4.55 -1.25 -21.74
C GLY A 226 -3.53 -0.62 -20.80
N VAL A 227 -3.69 0.65 -20.43
CA VAL A 227 -2.79 1.34 -19.50
C VAL A 227 -3.05 0.84 -18.08
N ARG A 228 -2.00 0.40 -17.42
CA ARG A 228 -2.03 0.03 -16.01
C ARG A 228 -1.98 1.30 -15.17
N VAL A 229 -3.02 1.52 -14.37
CA VAL A 229 -3.14 2.63 -13.43
C VAL A 229 -2.87 2.10 -12.04
N ALA A 230 -1.90 2.68 -11.34
CA ALA A 230 -1.73 2.53 -9.90
C ALA A 230 -2.03 3.86 -9.21
N VAL A 231 -2.75 3.81 -8.10
CA VAL A 231 -3.09 4.99 -7.31
C VAL A 231 -2.43 4.91 -5.96
N HIS A 232 -1.84 6.01 -5.52
CA HIS A 232 -1.23 6.17 -4.21
C HIS A 232 -1.89 7.34 -3.49
N GLU A 233 -2.17 7.19 -2.20
CA GLU A 233 -2.63 8.28 -1.33
C GLU A 233 -1.58 8.51 -0.25
N THR A 234 -0.95 9.68 -0.25
CA THR A 234 0.09 10.03 0.75
C THR A 234 1.21 8.97 0.83
N GLY A 235 1.59 8.40 -0.32
CA GLY A 235 2.63 7.37 -0.46
C GLY A 235 2.14 5.93 -0.26
N ILE A 236 0.88 5.72 0.11
CA ILE A 236 0.30 4.40 0.37
C ILE A 236 -0.35 3.90 -0.91
N PHE A 237 0.05 2.72 -1.36
CA PHE A 237 -0.61 2.08 -2.49
C PHE A 237 -2.08 1.88 -2.15
N ARG A 238 -2.92 2.55 -2.94
CA ARG A 238 -4.35 2.33 -2.99
C ARG A 238 -4.54 1.15 -3.91
N GLY A 239 -4.99 1.29 -5.13
CA GLY A 239 -5.26 0.12 -5.97
C GLY A 239 -4.57 0.20 -7.30
N ARG A 240 -4.84 -0.82 -8.12
CA ARG A 240 -4.52 -0.81 -9.53
C ARG A 240 -5.71 -1.21 -10.37
N ALA A 241 -5.75 -0.70 -11.60
CA ALA A 241 -6.71 -1.06 -12.61
C ALA A 241 -6.03 -1.03 -13.99
N VAL A 242 -6.70 -1.58 -15.00
CA VAL A 242 -6.29 -1.47 -16.40
C VAL A 242 -7.38 -0.71 -17.14
N SER A 243 -7.01 0.26 -17.97
CA SER A 243 -7.99 1.01 -18.75
C SER A 243 -8.61 0.17 -19.87
N ASP A 244 -9.91 0.36 -20.09
CA ASP A 244 -10.66 -0.28 -21.17
C ASP A 244 -10.45 0.42 -22.53
N GLU A 245 -11.10 -0.08 -23.58
CA GLU A 245 -11.06 0.50 -24.94
C GLU A 245 -11.49 1.97 -25.01
N ASN A 246 -12.28 2.44 -24.04
CA ASN A 246 -12.72 3.82 -23.91
C ASN A 246 -11.82 4.62 -22.95
N GLY A 247 -10.65 4.09 -22.60
CA GLY A 247 -9.70 4.63 -21.64
C GLY A 247 -10.21 4.65 -20.20
N ARG A 248 -11.34 4.00 -19.89
CA ARG A 248 -11.97 4.06 -18.56
C ARG A 248 -11.32 3.05 -17.63
N PHE A 249 -11.17 3.42 -16.37
CA PHE A 249 -10.72 2.50 -15.32
C PHE A 249 -11.55 2.71 -14.05
N GLU A 250 -11.54 1.69 -13.19
CA GLU A 250 -12.19 1.73 -11.89
C GLU A 250 -11.29 1.11 -10.82
N ILE A 251 -11.09 1.83 -9.71
CA ILE A 251 -10.37 1.34 -8.53
C ILE A 251 -11.32 1.46 -7.32
N PRO A 252 -11.78 0.34 -6.74
CA PRO A 252 -12.58 0.36 -5.52
C PRO A 252 -11.72 0.69 -4.30
N GLY A 253 -12.36 1.11 -3.20
CA GLY A 253 -11.71 1.22 -1.90
C GLY A 253 -10.77 2.42 -1.72
N VAL A 254 -10.88 3.48 -2.52
CA VAL A 254 -10.02 4.65 -2.36
C VAL A 254 -10.48 5.55 -1.21
N GLY A 255 -9.52 6.17 -0.51
CA GLY A 255 -9.78 7.23 0.47
C GLY A 255 -10.10 8.57 -0.20
N SER A 256 -10.23 9.64 0.59
CA SER A 256 -10.61 10.98 0.14
C SER A 256 -9.50 11.79 -0.55
N GLY A 257 -8.27 11.27 -0.63
CA GLY A 257 -7.14 11.94 -1.29
C GLY A 257 -6.33 12.84 -0.33
N PRO A 258 -5.22 13.44 -0.80
CA PRO A 258 -4.82 13.60 -2.20
C PRO A 258 -4.21 12.34 -2.83
N TRP A 259 -4.53 12.11 -4.11
CA TRP A 259 -4.04 10.96 -4.87
C TRP A 259 -2.86 11.32 -5.79
N ARG A 260 -1.99 10.33 -5.99
CA ARG A 260 -0.93 10.32 -7.01
C ARG A 260 -1.16 9.12 -7.91
N PHE A 261 -0.98 9.30 -9.21
CA PHE A 261 -1.15 8.26 -10.22
C PHE A 261 0.23 7.84 -10.72
N ALA A 262 0.47 6.53 -10.77
CA ALA A 262 1.58 5.93 -11.51
C ALA A 262 0.97 5.15 -12.67
N LEU A 263 1.44 5.42 -13.88
CA LEU A 263 0.92 4.81 -15.10
C LEU A 263 2.01 3.98 -15.75
N ALA A 264 1.62 2.83 -16.31
CA ALA A 264 2.49 2.04 -17.17
C ALA A 264 1.72 1.53 -18.39
N ASP A 265 2.40 1.38 -19.52
CA ASP A 265 1.83 0.78 -20.73
C ASP A 265 1.59 -0.75 -20.57
N ALA A 266 1.16 -1.41 -21.64
CA ALA A 266 0.87 -2.85 -21.61
C ALA A 266 2.16 -3.68 -21.39
N GLU A 267 3.28 -3.19 -21.90
CA GLU A 267 4.63 -3.74 -21.78
C GLU A 267 5.23 -3.50 -20.39
N GLY A 268 4.69 -2.55 -19.63
CA GLY A 268 5.12 -2.19 -18.27
C GLY A 268 6.13 -1.05 -18.21
N HIS A 269 6.31 -0.26 -19.27
CA HIS A 269 7.11 0.96 -19.22
C HIS A 269 6.32 2.07 -18.53
N ASP A 270 7.01 2.80 -17.65
CA ASP A 270 6.42 3.94 -16.95
C ASP A 270 6.02 5.04 -17.95
N MET A 271 4.82 5.60 -17.76
CA MET A 271 4.32 6.72 -18.56
C MET A 271 4.27 8.00 -17.72
N GLU A 272 4.70 9.12 -18.31
CA GLU A 272 4.67 10.41 -17.64
C GLU A 272 3.26 11.00 -17.62
N VAL A 273 2.81 11.39 -16.42
CA VAL A 273 1.52 12.05 -16.22
C VAL A 273 1.67 13.55 -16.44
N ASP A 274 1.10 14.07 -17.52
CA ASP A 274 1.10 15.50 -17.84
C ASP A 274 0.10 16.27 -16.96
N LYS A 275 -1.14 15.75 -16.86
CA LYS A 275 -2.20 16.44 -16.13
C LYS A 275 -3.17 15.47 -15.47
N VAL A 276 -3.55 15.78 -14.23
CA VAL A 276 -4.63 15.11 -13.50
C VAL A 276 -5.70 16.13 -13.14
N ASN A 277 -6.93 15.88 -13.56
CA ASN A 277 -8.10 16.60 -13.09
C ASN A 277 -9.00 15.64 -12.31
N ALA A 278 -9.01 15.75 -10.99
CA ALA A 278 -9.83 14.91 -10.13
C ALA A 278 -10.94 15.75 -9.48
N LYS A 279 -12.18 15.30 -9.62
CA LYS A 279 -13.35 15.87 -8.95
C LYS A 279 -13.90 14.84 -7.96
N ASP A 280 -14.02 15.25 -6.71
CA ASP A 280 -14.60 14.42 -5.66
C ASP A 280 -16.10 14.73 -5.53
N ASP A 281 -16.94 13.72 -5.78
CA ASP A 281 -18.37 13.74 -5.51
C ASP A 281 -18.65 12.90 -4.26
N PHE A 282 -18.59 13.58 -3.11
CA PHE A 282 -18.85 13.00 -1.80
C PHE A 282 -20.25 12.38 -1.71
N ALA A 283 -21.25 12.98 -2.36
CA ALA A 283 -22.64 12.51 -2.29
C ALA A 283 -22.80 11.16 -3.02
N GLN A 284 -22.10 10.98 -4.14
CA GLN A 284 -22.17 9.74 -4.93
C GLN A 284 -21.11 8.70 -4.54
N ARG A 285 -20.25 8.99 -3.54
CA ARG A 285 -19.09 8.15 -3.15
C ARG A 285 -18.20 7.83 -4.35
N ARG A 286 -18.06 8.83 -5.22
CA ARG A 286 -17.46 8.70 -6.54
C ARG A 286 -16.41 9.77 -6.71
N VAL A 287 -15.23 9.36 -7.12
CA VAL A 287 -14.19 10.27 -7.59
C VAL A 287 -14.07 10.10 -9.09
N GLU A 288 -14.09 11.20 -9.83
CA GLU A 288 -13.84 11.19 -11.26
C GLU A 288 -12.47 11.81 -11.55
N ALA A 289 -11.57 11.02 -12.14
CA ALA A 289 -10.26 11.49 -12.57
C ALA A 289 -10.12 11.47 -14.10
N SER A 290 -9.66 12.58 -14.68
CA SER A 290 -9.18 12.63 -16.05
C SER A 290 -7.66 12.75 -16.01
N VAL A 291 -6.96 11.76 -16.58
CA VAL A 291 -5.50 11.72 -16.62
C VAL A 291 -5.04 11.85 -18.06
N VAL A 292 -4.18 12.83 -18.32
CA VAL A 292 -3.54 13.05 -19.62
C VAL A 292 -2.11 12.59 -19.51
N VAL A 293 -1.71 11.72 -20.43
CA VAL A 293 -0.35 11.18 -20.53
C VAL A 293 0.42 12.00 -21.55
N ALA A 294 1.71 12.24 -21.27
CA ALA A 294 2.62 12.81 -22.25
C ALA A 294 2.66 11.92 -23.51
N PRO A 295 2.84 12.52 -24.71
CA PRO A 295 2.87 11.78 -25.96
C PRO A 295 3.99 10.75 -26.03
#